data_AF-A0A8S4GPW1-F1
#
_entry.id   AF-A0A8S4GPW1-F1
#
_cell.length_a   1.000
_cell.length_b   1.000
_cell.length_c   1.000
_cell.angle_alpha   90.00
_cell.angle_beta   90.00
_cell.angle_gamma   90.00
#
_symmetry.space_group_name_H-M   'P 1'
#
loop_
_entity.id
_entity.type
_entity.pdbx_description
1 polymer ?
#
loop_
_entity_poly.entity_id
_entity_poly.type
_entity_poly.pdbx_seq_one_letter_code
_entity_poly.pdbx_strand_id
1 'polypeptide(L)'
;MGHGAADGHAGVTGGVAEAGQSMQHMHAHGNFTGHFLPGIYMSLWGAYVLFSTLYWSLRRPGRGPMLPMGAWFPANFKVPVIGMSMTLLEPVFLISTTAVSMFGELFNTEHVVPEWRALYDKQTGYTTFDQGDINNYQHLLMYAGFCSAGVAAVAGYAVRCFATASRGPAAVMTPPGDLGVDEEEAGSDCAAARTAELRRMLAEACDYLSHSFLVLAFAIEALLIIFHLKGSDVERRVHELLLITVFVGAVAATCVFRSPQSVAARVVMAWALLTQGTWFVHIGFILYGGVSHWDGPLAAMMLPVELGAHMLVDGLVVATVAAGTMVLRARRAGRRLAEPVSAGHSAKDRQGAKYCALRA
;
A
#
# COMPACT_ATOMS: atom_id res chain seq x y z
N MET A 1 39.91 10.50 -87.13
CA MET A 1 40.60 10.89 -85.88
C MET A 1 39.60 11.71 -85.07
N GLY A 2 39.09 11.33 -83.90
CA GLY A 2 39.38 10.26 -82.95
C GLY A 2 38.92 10.76 -81.58
N HIS A 3 38.07 9.98 -80.90
CA HIS A 3 37.64 10.06 -79.49
C HIS A 3 36.80 11.29 -79.08
N GLY A 4 35.66 11.20 -78.39
CA GLY A 4 35.07 10.12 -77.58
C GLY A 4 35.11 10.50 -76.10
N ALA A 5 33.99 10.97 -75.54
CA ALA A 5 33.73 11.02 -74.10
C ALA A 5 32.21 11.06 -73.88
N ALA A 6 31.66 9.88 -73.61
CA ALA A 6 30.31 9.68 -73.11
C ALA A 6 30.45 9.41 -71.61
N ASP A 7 30.01 10.34 -70.78
CA ASP A 7 29.97 10.16 -69.34
C ASP A 7 28.72 9.36 -68.96
N GLY A 8 28.96 8.12 -68.56
CA GLY A 8 27.94 7.20 -68.06
C GLY A 8 27.50 7.57 -66.65
N HIS A 9 26.22 7.86 -66.48
CA HIS A 9 25.56 7.87 -65.18
C HIS A 9 25.47 6.44 -64.65
N ALA A 10 26.35 6.09 -63.72
CA ALA A 10 26.25 4.88 -62.91
C ALA A 10 25.02 5.00 -61.99
N GLY A 11 24.05 4.10 -62.20
CA GLY A 11 22.90 3.92 -61.32
C GLY A 11 23.33 3.41 -59.95
N VAL A 12 23.14 4.23 -58.92
CA VAL A 12 23.20 3.82 -57.52
C VAL A 12 21.83 3.22 -57.16
N THR A 13 21.64 1.94 -57.45
CA THR A 13 20.50 1.14 -56.99
C THR A 13 21.01 0.02 -56.10
N GLY A 14 21.22 0.30 -54.83
CA GLY A 14 21.58 -0.73 -53.85
C GLY A 14 21.79 -0.14 -52.47
N GLY A 15 20.83 -0.34 -51.56
CA GLY A 15 21.05 -0.04 -50.13
C GLY A 15 19.86 0.46 -49.31
N VAL A 16 18.60 0.23 -49.69
CA VAL A 16 17.43 0.69 -48.89
C VAL A 16 16.80 -0.43 -48.04
N ALA A 17 17.31 -1.68 -48.11
CA ALA A 17 16.68 -2.82 -47.43
C ALA A 17 17.19 -3.14 -46.01
N GLU A 18 18.35 -2.64 -45.57
CA GLU A 18 18.92 -3.02 -44.25
C GLU A 18 18.68 -2.00 -43.12
N ALA A 19 18.25 -0.77 -43.41
CA ALA A 19 17.96 0.22 -42.37
C ALA A 19 16.63 -0.05 -41.61
N GLY A 20 15.77 -0.93 -42.13
CA GLY A 20 14.46 -1.25 -41.55
C GLY A 20 14.48 -2.25 -40.39
N GLN A 21 15.54 -3.06 -40.24
CA GLN A 21 15.64 -4.07 -39.17
C GLN A 21 16.41 -3.57 -37.94
N SER A 22 17.21 -2.51 -38.07
CA SER A 22 18.00 -1.96 -36.95
C SER A 22 17.15 -1.24 -35.88
N MET A 23 15.93 -0.80 -36.19
CA MET A 23 15.08 -0.08 -35.21
C MET A 23 14.18 -1.01 -34.38
N GLN A 24 13.98 -2.27 -34.79
CA GLN A 24 13.17 -3.23 -34.01
C GLN A 24 13.92 -3.87 -32.83
N HIS A 25 15.24 -3.66 -32.74
CA HIS A 25 16.08 -4.22 -31.67
C HIS A 25 16.51 -3.21 -30.59
N MET A 26 15.97 -1.98 -30.57
CA MET A 26 15.94 -1.19 -29.33
C MET A 26 14.89 -1.80 -28.42
N HIS A 27 15.26 -2.93 -27.81
CA HIS A 27 14.46 -3.71 -26.89
C HIS A 27 13.88 -2.79 -25.81
N ALA A 28 12.55 -2.71 -25.77
CA ALA A 28 11.84 -2.13 -24.63
C ALA A 28 12.39 -2.79 -23.36
N HIS A 29 13.00 -1.98 -22.49
CA HIS A 29 13.54 -2.49 -21.24
C HIS A 29 12.40 -2.73 -20.27
N GLY A 30 12.29 -3.97 -19.76
CA GLY A 30 11.22 -4.39 -18.86
C GLY A 30 10.38 -5.52 -19.46
N ASN A 31 9.35 -5.94 -18.73
CA ASN A 31 8.42 -6.95 -19.20
C ASN A 31 7.00 -6.68 -18.68
N PHE A 32 6.02 -7.35 -19.30
CA PHE A 32 4.61 -7.27 -18.90
C PHE A 32 4.41 -7.61 -17.42
N THR A 33 5.09 -8.66 -16.94
CA THR A 33 4.96 -9.13 -15.55
C THR A 33 5.38 -8.07 -14.53
N GLY A 34 6.47 -7.35 -14.79
CA GLY A 34 7.01 -6.28 -13.94
C GLY A 34 6.09 -5.07 -13.84
N HIS A 35 5.11 -4.93 -14.73
CA HIS A 35 4.07 -3.89 -14.64
C HIS A 35 2.77 -4.46 -14.07
N PHE A 36 2.40 -5.67 -14.51
CA PHE A 36 1.15 -6.31 -14.13
C PHE A 36 1.12 -6.69 -12.64
N LEU A 37 2.14 -7.36 -12.12
CA LEU A 37 2.14 -7.83 -10.72
C LEU A 37 2.13 -6.68 -9.71
N PRO A 38 2.99 -5.64 -9.83
CA PRO A 38 2.93 -4.49 -8.93
C PRO A 38 1.59 -3.76 -9.04
N GLY A 39 1.04 -3.67 -10.26
CA GLY A 39 -0.28 -3.09 -10.50
C GLY A 39 -1.40 -3.82 -9.73
N ILE A 40 -1.48 -5.15 -9.86
CA ILE A 40 -2.45 -5.96 -9.11
C ILE A 40 -2.23 -5.83 -7.60
N TYR A 41 -0.98 -5.85 -7.13
CA TYR A 41 -0.66 -5.65 -5.72
C TYR A 41 -1.20 -4.31 -5.19
N MET A 42 -0.90 -3.20 -5.88
CA MET A 42 -1.35 -1.86 -5.49
C MET A 42 -2.88 -1.74 -5.52
N SER A 43 -3.55 -2.32 -6.53
CA SER A 43 -5.02 -2.33 -6.58
C SER A 43 -5.64 -3.12 -5.43
N LEU A 44 -5.13 -4.30 -5.11
CA LEU A 44 -5.62 -5.10 -3.98
C LEU A 44 -5.37 -4.39 -2.65
N TRP A 45 -4.22 -3.74 -2.50
CA TRP A 45 -3.91 -2.97 -1.31
C TRP A 45 -4.82 -1.74 -1.17
N GLY A 46 -5.05 -0.98 -2.24
CA GLY A 46 -5.99 0.14 -2.26
C GLY A 46 -7.41 -0.30 -1.88
N ALA A 47 -7.90 -1.39 -2.47
CA ALA A 47 -9.19 -1.99 -2.14
C ALA A 47 -9.28 -2.41 -0.66
N TYR A 48 -8.20 -3.02 -0.14
CA TYR A 48 -8.10 -3.40 1.26
C TYR A 48 -8.16 -2.19 2.20
N VAL A 49 -7.37 -1.14 1.93
CA VAL A 49 -7.35 0.10 2.72
C VAL A 49 -8.74 0.74 2.74
N LEU A 50 -9.43 0.78 1.59
CA LEU A 50 -10.79 1.31 1.48
C LEU A 50 -11.77 0.49 2.34
N PHE A 51 -11.79 -0.83 2.13
CA PHE A 51 -12.68 -1.74 2.85
C PHE A 51 -12.50 -1.59 4.36
N SER A 52 -11.26 -1.66 4.84
CA SER A 52 -10.95 -1.62 6.26
C SER A 52 -11.28 -0.27 6.89
N THR A 53 -10.98 0.84 6.20
CA THR A 53 -11.33 2.20 6.65
C THR A 53 -12.83 2.35 6.83
N LEU A 54 -13.61 1.94 5.83
CA LEU A 54 -15.06 2.08 5.83
C LEU A 54 -15.72 1.12 6.82
N TYR A 55 -15.24 -0.12 6.90
CA TYR A 55 -15.70 -1.10 7.86
C TYR A 55 -15.51 -0.62 9.30
N TRP A 56 -14.34 -0.08 9.65
CA TRP A 56 -14.10 0.47 10.98
C TRP A 56 -14.93 1.73 11.26
N SER A 57 -15.17 2.55 10.24
CA SER A 57 -16.10 3.69 10.34
C SER A 57 -17.54 3.25 10.63
N LEU A 58 -17.97 2.06 10.18
CA LEU A 58 -19.30 1.52 10.45
C LEU A 58 -19.46 0.91 11.83
N ARG A 59 -18.38 0.34 12.39
CA ARG A 59 -18.42 -0.41 13.65
C ARG A 59 -18.32 0.44 14.90
N ARG A 60 -17.88 1.71 14.81
CA ARG A 60 -17.76 2.59 15.96
C ARG A 60 -18.96 3.55 16.08
N PRO A 61 -19.99 3.22 16.89
CA PRO A 61 -21.08 4.15 17.21
C PRO A 61 -20.58 5.23 18.18
N GLY A 62 -20.61 6.51 17.78
CA GLY A 62 -20.36 7.66 18.66
C GLY A 62 -19.20 8.57 18.28
N ARG A 63 -18.90 9.54 19.16
CA ARG A 63 -17.78 10.52 19.12
C ARG A 63 -16.46 9.98 19.71
N GLY A 64 -16.41 8.69 20.08
CA GLY A 64 -15.22 8.06 20.69
C GLY A 64 -14.03 7.94 19.72
N PRO A 65 -12.80 7.75 20.24
CA PRO A 65 -11.58 7.96 19.49
C PRO A 65 -11.57 7.20 18.17
N MET A 66 -11.32 8.00 17.14
CA MET A 66 -10.61 7.80 15.89
C MET A 66 -10.00 6.42 15.56
N LEU A 67 -9.92 6.12 14.26
CA LEU A 67 -9.39 4.87 13.68
C LEU A 67 -8.08 4.42 14.38
N PRO A 68 -7.76 3.12 14.41
CA PRO A 68 -6.49 2.63 14.95
C PRO A 68 -5.32 3.51 14.45
N MET A 69 -4.44 3.93 15.36
CA MET A 69 -3.28 4.75 14.99
C MET A 69 -2.28 3.99 14.12
N GLY A 70 -2.31 2.66 14.15
CA GLY A 70 -1.50 1.84 13.25
C GLY A 70 -1.83 2.10 11.79
N ALA A 71 -0.86 1.86 10.91
CA ALA A 71 -1.11 1.90 9.47
C ALA A 71 -2.19 0.88 9.05
N TRP A 72 -2.44 -0.11 9.92
CA TRP A 72 -3.29 -1.29 9.73
C TRP A 72 -4.57 -1.28 10.56
N PHE A 73 -5.51 -2.08 10.10
CA PHE A 73 -6.78 -2.33 10.72
C PHE A 73 -6.82 -3.78 11.23
N PRO A 74 -6.64 -4.02 12.55
CA PRO A 74 -6.71 -5.37 13.09
C PRO A 74 -8.10 -5.97 12.76
N ALA A 75 -8.14 -6.90 11.81
CA ALA A 75 -9.37 -7.54 11.40
C ALA A 75 -9.81 -8.51 12.51
N ASN A 76 -10.44 -7.98 13.56
CA ASN A 76 -11.01 -8.76 14.68
C ASN A 76 -12.32 -9.47 14.27
N PHE A 77 -12.39 -9.96 13.03
CA PHE A 77 -13.44 -10.88 12.63
C PHE A 77 -12.95 -12.27 12.97
N LYS A 78 -13.62 -12.92 13.91
CA LYS A 78 -13.48 -14.36 14.07
C LYS A 78 -14.14 -14.99 12.84
N VAL A 79 -13.35 -15.53 11.92
CA VAL A 79 -13.90 -16.37 10.85
C VAL A 79 -14.30 -17.68 11.51
N PRO A 80 -15.62 -18.00 11.59
CA PRO A 80 -16.09 -19.14 12.39
C PRO A 80 -15.47 -20.47 11.96
N VAL A 81 -15.11 -20.58 10.69
CA VAL A 81 -14.58 -21.79 10.06
C VAL A 81 -13.13 -22.07 10.47
N ILE A 82 -12.32 -21.03 10.73
CA ILE A 82 -10.86 -21.19 10.91
C ILE A 82 -10.45 -20.95 12.37
N GLY A 83 -11.29 -20.29 13.18
CA GLY A 83 -10.98 -20.00 14.60
C GLY A 83 -9.79 -19.04 14.80
N MET A 84 -9.03 -18.72 13.75
CA MET A 84 -7.93 -17.76 13.77
C MET A 84 -8.48 -16.33 13.72
N SER A 85 -7.90 -15.48 14.56
CA SER A 85 -8.08 -14.04 14.46
C SER A 85 -7.31 -13.56 13.21
N MET A 86 -8.02 -12.98 12.24
CA MET A 86 -7.43 -12.45 10.99
C MET A 86 -6.54 -11.22 11.21
N THR A 87 -6.13 -10.96 12.44
CA THR A 87 -5.36 -9.77 12.82
C THR A 87 -3.96 -9.72 12.20
N LEU A 88 -3.39 -10.88 11.87
CA LEU A 88 -2.11 -10.99 11.16
C LEU A 88 -2.26 -11.03 9.64
N LEU A 89 -3.48 -11.19 9.11
CA LEU A 89 -3.68 -11.36 7.67
C LEU A 89 -3.17 -10.16 6.88
N GLU A 90 -3.44 -8.94 7.35
CA GLU A 90 -3.04 -7.71 6.66
C GLU A 90 -1.52 -7.54 6.55
N PRO A 91 -0.73 -7.59 7.64
CA PRO A 91 0.71 -7.41 7.50
C PRO A 91 1.38 -8.62 6.82
N VAL A 92 0.85 -9.83 7.00
CA VAL A 92 1.31 -11.00 6.24
C VAL A 92 0.99 -10.83 4.76
N PHE A 93 -0.20 -10.32 4.43
CA PHE A 93 -0.57 -9.98 3.05
C PHE A 93 0.42 -8.98 2.49
N LEU A 94 0.63 -7.82 3.12
CA LEU A 94 1.59 -6.81 2.66
C LEU A 94 3.00 -7.36 2.45
N ILE A 95 3.54 -8.08 3.44
CA ILE A 95 4.88 -8.68 3.34
C ILE A 95 4.91 -9.70 2.20
N SER A 96 3.94 -10.62 2.16
CA SER A 96 3.92 -11.72 1.19
C SER A 96 3.67 -11.23 -0.23
N THR A 97 2.75 -10.30 -0.46
CA THR A 97 2.45 -9.78 -1.79
C THR A 97 3.55 -8.85 -2.29
N THR A 98 4.17 -8.05 -1.41
CA THR A 98 5.37 -7.27 -1.78
C THR A 98 6.51 -8.22 -2.14
N ALA A 99 6.76 -9.25 -1.33
CA ALA A 99 7.78 -10.25 -1.62
C ALA A 99 7.48 -11.01 -2.92
N VAL A 100 6.24 -11.43 -3.16
CA VAL A 100 5.84 -12.11 -4.39
C VAL A 100 5.95 -11.19 -5.61
N SER A 101 5.64 -9.90 -5.49
CA SER A 101 5.82 -8.94 -6.58
C SER A 101 7.31 -8.75 -6.90
N MET A 102 8.13 -8.55 -5.86
CA MET A 102 9.58 -8.43 -5.96
C MET A 102 10.21 -9.68 -6.58
N PHE A 103 9.87 -10.86 -6.07
CA PHE A 103 10.38 -12.13 -6.57
C PHE A 103 9.80 -12.48 -7.94
N GLY A 104 8.55 -12.12 -8.22
CA GLY A 104 7.94 -12.28 -9.53
C GLY A 104 8.67 -11.47 -10.59
N GLU A 105 9.02 -10.22 -10.30
CA GLU A 105 9.82 -9.40 -11.21
C GLU A 105 11.25 -9.94 -11.37
N LEU A 106 11.93 -10.27 -10.26
CA LEU A 106 13.32 -10.73 -10.29
C LEU A 106 13.49 -12.13 -10.90
N PHE A 107 12.53 -13.05 -10.68
CA PHE A 107 12.64 -14.45 -11.12
C PHE A 107 11.84 -14.79 -12.38
N ASN A 108 10.88 -13.96 -12.80
CA ASN A 108 10.12 -14.19 -14.04
C ASN A 108 10.70 -13.43 -15.24
N THR A 109 11.87 -12.80 -15.10
CA THR A 109 12.65 -12.46 -16.28
C THR A 109 13.05 -13.79 -16.92
N GLU A 110 12.81 -13.93 -18.22
CA GLU A 110 13.11 -15.14 -19.02
C GLU A 110 14.60 -15.56 -18.96
N HIS A 111 15.42 -14.79 -18.26
CA HIS A 111 16.76 -15.09 -17.82
C HIS A 111 16.74 -15.83 -16.47
N VAL A 112 16.38 -17.12 -16.46
CA VAL A 112 16.63 -18.08 -15.35
C VAL A 112 18.14 -18.35 -15.16
N VAL A 113 18.98 -17.40 -15.53
CA VAL A 113 20.44 -17.46 -15.42
C VAL A 113 20.82 -16.71 -14.14
N PRO A 114 21.75 -17.21 -13.30
CA PRO A 114 22.19 -16.55 -12.06
C PRO A 114 22.83 -15.16 -12.22
N GLU A 115 22.77 -14.58 -13.43
CA GLU A 115 23.56 -13.43 -13.86
C GLU A 115 23.01 -12.10 -13.39
N TRP A 116 21.71 -11.99 -13.09
CA TRP A 116 21.10 -10.77 -12.53
C TRP A 116 21.72 -10.34 -11.17
N ARG A 117 22.49 -11.23 -10.54
CA ARG A 117 23.26 -10.93 -9.33
C ARG A 117 24.51 -10.10 -9.60
N ALA A 118 24.96 -10.02 -10.85
CA ALA A 118 26.10 -9.22 -11.23
C ALA A 118 25.61 -7.82 -11.55
N LEU A 119 26.06 -6.81 -10.81
CA LEU A 119 25.76 -5.42 -11.12
C LEU A 119 26.47 -4.94 -12.42
N TYR A 120 27.45 -5.70 -12.88
CA TYR A 120 28.36 -5.34 -13.96
C TYR A 120 28.26 -6.34 -15.11
N ASP A 121 28.38 -5.82 -16.34
CA ASP A 121 28.32 -6.60 -17.56
C ASP A 121 29.53 -7.53 -17.68
N LYS A 122 29.26 -8.83 -17.72
CA LYS A 122 30.27 -9.90 -17.89
C LYS A 122 31.05 -9.78 -19.18
N GLN A 123 30.41 -9.32 -20.26
CA GLN A 123 31.05 -9.19 -21.58
C GLN A 123 32.15 -8.13 -21.57
N THR A 124 32.00 -7.10 -20.73
CA THR A 124 33.03 -6.08 -20.50
C THR A 124 34.07 -6.47 -19.45
N GLY A 125 34.06 -7.72 -18.99
CA GLY A 125 34.91 -8.15 -17.89
C GLY A 125 34.56 -7.47 -16.57
N TYR A 126 33.28 -7.18 -16.33
CA TYR A 126 32.76 -6.49 -15.14
C TYR A 126 33.27 -5.05 -14.96
N THR A 127 33.58 -4.34 -16.05
CA THR A 127 34.10 -2.96 -16.00
C THR A 127 33.02 -1.90 -16.17
N THR A 128 31.87 -2.27 -16.74
CA THR A 128 30.73 -1.38 -16.96
C THR A 128 29.49 -1.93 -16.27
N PHE A 129 28.57 -1.05 -15.91
CA PHE A 129 27.30 -1.44 -15.33
C PHE A 129 26.40 -2.09 -16.37
N ASP A 130 25.77 -3.20 -16.02
CA ASP A 130 24.66 -3.72 -16.83
C ASP A 130 23.40 -2.91 -16.51
N GLN A 131 22.81 -2.32 -17.55
CA GLN A 131 21.66 -1.44 -17.38
C GLN A 131 20.40 -2.20 -16.93
N GLY A 132 20.23 -3.46 -17.36
CA GLY A 132 19.12 -4.31 -16.96
C GLY A 132 19.24 -4.68 -15.48
N ASP A 133 20.44 -5.05 -15.05
CA ASP A 133 20.69 -5.43 -13.67
C ASP A 133 20.55 -4.23 -12.73
N ILE A 134 21.08 -3.06 -13.07
CA ILE A 134 20.85 -1.83 -12.29
C ILE A 134 19.36 -1.58 -12.07
N ASN A 135 18.53 -1.78 -13.09
CA ASN A 135 17.10 -1.57 -12.97
C ASN A 135 16.47 -2.53 -11.95
N ASN A 136 16.88 -3.79 -11.95
CA ASN A 136 16.41 -4.79 -10.98
C ASN A 136 16.80 -4.40 -9.54
N TYR A 137 18.03 -3.90 -9.32
CA TYR A 137 18.46 -3.41 -8.01
C TYR A 137 17.69 -2.18 -7.53
N GLN A 138 17.35 -1.29 -8.46
CA GLN A 138 16.49 -0.14 -8.20
C GLN A 138 15.11 -0.59 -7.71
N HIS A 139 14.45 -1.49 -8.44
CA HIS A 139 13.13 -2.02 -8.08
C HIS A 139 13.18 -2.76 -6.73
N LEU A 140 14.24 -3.54 -6.47
CA LEU A 140 14.47 -4.21 -5.19
C LEU A 140 14.50 -3.23 -4.00
N LEU A 141 15.14 -2.07 -4.16
CA LEU A 141 15.20 -1.05 -3.10
C LEU A 141 13.82 -0.47 -2.77
N MET A 142 12.98 -0.26 -3.80
CA MET A 142 11.59 0.18 -3.61
C MET A 142 10.77 -0.87 -2.85
N TYR A 143 10.81 -2.14 -3.27
CA TYR A 143 10.10 -3.22 -2.58
C TYR A 143 10.56 -3.41 -1.14
N ALA A 144 11.86 -3.22 -0.86
CA ALA A 144 12.39 -3.26 0.49
C ALA A 144 11.74 -2.20 1.40
N GLY A 145 11.43 -1.01 0.87
CA GLY A 145 10.69 0.03 1.59
C GLY A 145 9.28 -0.42 2.00
N PHE A 146 8.49 -0.93 1.05
CA PHE A 146 7.15 -1.45 1.31
C PHE A 146 7.17 -2.66 2.27
N CYS A 147 8.12 -3.57 2.09
CA CYS A 147 8.30 -4.73 2.97
C CYS A 147 8.67 -4.29 4.40
N SER A 148 9.55 -3.30 4.54
CA SER A 148 9.95 -2.75 5.85
C SER A 148 8.78 -2.11 6.59
N ALA A 149 7.88 -1.43 5.87
CA ALA A 149 6.62 -0.95 6.44
C ALA A 149 5.79 -2.12 7.00
N GLY A 150 5.62 -3.18 6.21
CA GLY A 150 4.95 -4.42 6.63
C GLY A 150 5.61 -5.10 7.84
N VAL A 151 6.94 -5.15 7.93
CA VAL A 151 7.64 -5.73 9.09
C VAL A 151 7.42 -4.89 10.36
N ALA A 152 7.52 -3.57 10.25
CA ALA A 152 7.21 -2.65 11.36
C ALA A 152 5.76 -2.82 11.84
N ALA A 153 4.84 -3.19 10.94
CA ALA A 153 3.46 -3.58 11.25
C ALA A 153 3.38 -4.70 12.26
N VAL A 154 4.01 -5.81 11.90
CA VAL A 154 3.94 -7.07 12.62
C VAL A 154 4.55 -6.85 13.99
N ALA A 155 5.68 -6.15 14.06
CA ALA A 155 6.32 -5.79 15.31
C ALA A 155 5.38 -4.99 16.22
N GLY A 156 4.77 -3.91 15.74
CA GLY A 156 3.84 -3.10 16.53
C GLY A 156 2.60 -3.89 16.98
N TYR A 157 2.09 -4.77 16.13
CA TYR A 157 1.01 -5.68 16.49
C TYR A 157 1.41 -6.69 17.57
N ALA A 158 2.55 -7.35 17.42
CA ALA A 158 3.07 -8.32 18.38
C ALA A 158 3.21 -7.69 19.77
N VAL A 159 3.78 -6.49 19.85
CA VAL A 159 3.94 -5.73 21.11
C VAL A 159 2.59 -5.50 21.80
N ARG A 160 1.54 -5.14 21.05
CA ARG A 160 0.18 -4.97 21.59
C ARG A 160 -0.41 -6.28 22.10
N CYS A 161 -0.24 -7.38 21.38
CA CYS A 161 -0.75 -8.69 21.80
C CYS A 161 -0.10 -9.17 23.10
N PHE A 162 1.22 -9.06 23.21
CA PHE A 162 1.93 -9.38 24.44
C PHE A 162 1.48 -8.50 25.61
N ALA A 163 1.16 -7.22 25.36
CA ALA A 163 0.61 -6.33 26.39
C ALA A 163 -0.77 -6.79 26.90
N THR A 164 -1.62 -7.33 26.03
CA THR A 164 -2.94 -7.86 26.44
C THR A 164 -2.87 -9.20 27.16
N ALA A 165 -1.95 -10.09 26.76
CA ALA A 165 -1.82 -11.42 27.35
C ALA A 165 -1.29 -11.40 28.79
N SER A 166 -0.53 -10.37 29.17
CA SER A 166 0.01 -10.27 30.54
C SER A 166 -0.99 -9.73 31.57
N ARG A 167 -2.18 -9.26 31.14
CA ARG A 167 -3.29 -9.03 32.07
C ARG A 167 -3.86 -10.40 32.39
N GLY A 168 -3.38 -11.03 33.46
CA GLY A 168 -3.99 -12.25 33.99
C GLY A 168 -5.50 -12.05 34.19
N PRO A 169 -6.29 -13.14 34.32
CA PRO A 169 -7.71 -13.02 34.67
C PRO A 169 -7.79 -12.11 35.88
N ALA A 170 -8.49 -10.97 35.74
CA ALA A 170 -8.58 -9.96 36.78
C ALA A 170 -8.85 -10.69 38.09
N ALA A 171 -7.85 -10.71 38.99
CA ALA A 171 -7.97 -11.39 40.26
C ALA A 171 -9.25 -10.85 40.87
N VAL A 172 -10.20 -11.75 41.14
CA VAL A 172 -11.49 -11.39 41.72
C VAL A 172 -11.15 -10.63 42.98
N MET A 173 -11.34 -9.31 42.92
CA MET A 173 -10.99 -8.38 43.99
C MET A 173 -11.83 -8.80 45.18
N THR A 174 -11.23 -9.59 46.07
CA THR A 174 -11.87 -10.00 47.31
C THR A 174 -12.12 -8.73 48.11
N PRO A 175 -13.34 -8.53 48.62
CA PRO A 175 -13.66 -7.33 49.37
C PRO A 175 -12.67 -7.15 50.52
N PRO A 176 -12.28 -5.91 50.83
CA PRO A 176 -11.23 -5.61 51.80
C PRO A 176 -11.65 -6.14 53.18
N GLY A 177 -11.09 -7.28 53.56
CA GLY A 177 -10.95 -7.66 54.96
C GLY A 177 -9.78 -6.86 55.52
N ASP A 178 -9.95 -6.38 56.75
CA ASP A 178 -9.17 -5.39 57.50
C ASP A 178 -7.72 -5.84 57.84
N LEU A 179 -6.97 -6.31 56.84
CA LEU A 179 -5.61 -6.83 57.00
C LEU A 179 -4.61 -5.80 56.48
N GLY A 180 -3.59 -5.51 57.30
CA GLY A 180 -2.56 -4.51 57.06
C GLY A 180 -1.99 -4.61 55.65
N VAL A 181 -1.99 -3.48 54.95
CA VAL A 181 -1.44 -3.37 53.60
C VAL A 181 0.07 -3.49 53.72
N ASP A 182 0.61 -4.67 53.41
CA ASP A 182 2.03 -4.91 53.35
C ASP A 182 2.64 -4.06 52.22
N GLU A 183 3.66 -3.25 52.53
CA GLU A 183 4.33 -2.33 51.59
C GLU A 183 4.89 -3.03 50.33
N GLU A 184 5.01 -4.36 50.37
CA GLU A 184 5.46 -5.20 49.25
C GLU A 184 4.45 -5.23 48.08
N GLU A 185 3.14 -5.10 48.35
CA GLU A 185 2.11 -5.11 47.30
C GLU A 185 2.13 -3.83 46.47
N ALA A 186 2.44 -2.68 47.10
CA ALA A 186 2.58 -1.39 46.41
C ALA A 186 3.76 -1.36 45.41
N GLY A 187 4.82 -2.15 45.64
CA GLY A 187 5.97 -2.26 44.73
C GLY A 187 5.64 -3.00 43.43
N SER A 188 4.80 -4.04 43.50
CA SER A 188 4.40 -4.87 42.35
C SER A 188 3.57 -4.08 41.33
N ASP A 189 2.62 -3.27 41.82
CA ASP A 189 1.75 -2.46 40.98
C ASP A 189 2.51 -1.39 40.18
N CYS A 190 3.53 -0.79 40.80
CA CYS A 190 4.40 0.19 40.14
C CYS A 190 5.21 -0.43 38.97
N ALA A 191 5.71 -1.66 39.16
CA ALA A 191 6.46 -2.36 38.11
C ALA A 191 5.56 -2.79 36.93
N ALA A 192 4.33 -3.25 37.22
CA ALA A 192 3.34 -3.59 36.22
C ALA A 192 2.92 -2.37 35.39
N ALA A 193 2.67 -1.23 36.05
CA ALA A 193 2.33 0.03 35.39
C ALA A 193 3.45 0.52 34.46
N ARG A 194 4.70 0.49 34.91
CA ARG A 194 5.88 0.88 34.10
C ARG A 194 6.03 -0.01 32.86
N THR A 195 5.80 -1.32 33.03
CA THR A 195 5.88 -2.28 31.92
C THR A 195 4.77 -2.04 30.88
N ALA A 196 3.56 -1.72 31.33
CA ALA A 196 2.45 -1.39 30.44
C ALA A 196 2.73 -0.12 29.63
N GLU A 197 3.28 0.91 30.26
CA GLU A 197 3.64 2.16 29.59
C GLU A 197 4.76 1.97 28.56
N LEU A 198 5.81 1.23 28.90
CA LEU A 198 6.91 0.92 27.96
C LEU A 198 6.39 0.19 26.71
N ARG A 199 5.49 -0.77 26.87
CA ARG A 199 4.89 -1.50 25.75
C ARG A 199 4.01 -0.60 24.89
N ARG A 200 3.29 0.34 25.50
CA ARG A 200 2.51 1.34 24.77
C ARG A 200 3.43 2.21 23.91
N MET A 201 4.49 2.77 24.51
CA MET A 201 5.48 3.59 23.80
C MET A 201 6.11 2.82 22.64
N LEU A 202 6.46 1.54 22.86
CA LEU A 202 7.03 0.68 21.83
C LEU A 202 6.05 0.41 20.67
N ALA A 203 4.78 0.14 20.98
CA ALA A 203 3.75 -0.07 19.96
C ALA A 203 3.51 1.20 19.13
N GLU A 204 3.48 2.37 19.78
CA GLU A 204 3.38 3.67 19.10
C GLU A 204 4.60 3.90 18.20
N ALA A 205 5.82 3.63 18.69
CA ALA A 205 7.04 3.74 17.90
C ALA A 205 7.03 2.83 16.65
N CYS A 206 6.57 1.59 16.78
CA CYS A 206 6.42 0.69 15.63
C CYS A 206 5.41 1.21 14.60
N ASP A 207 4.30 1.80 15.06
CA ASP A 207 3.32 2.42 14.17
C ASP A 207 3.93 3.64 13.44
N TYR A 208 4.72 4.48 14.13
CA TYR A 208 5.43 5.59 13.48
C TYR A 208 6.46 5.11 12.45
N LEU A 209 7.23 4.06 12.76
CA LEU A 209 8.20 3.48 11.84
C LEU A 209 7.55 2.94 10.58
N SER A 210 6.43 2.24 10.74
CA SER A 210 5.64 1.75 9.63
C SER A 210 5.23 2.84 8.65
N HIS A 211 4.62 3.92 9.13
CA HIS A 211 4.20 5.01 8.26
C HIS A 211 5.41 5.73 7.64
N SER A 212 6.51 5.86 8.39
CA SER A 212 7.75 6.44 7.87
C SER A 212 8.32 5.61 6.71
N PHE A 213 8.36 4.28 6.85
CA PHE A 213 8.78 3.39 5.77
C PHE A 213 7.83 3.45 4.57
N LEU A 214 6.53 3.60 4.80
CA LEU A 214 5.56 3.76 3.72
C LEU A 214 5.80 5.05 2.92
N VAL A 215 5.98 6.19 3.61
CA VAL A 215 6.29 7.47 2.96
C VAL A 215 7.64 7.40 2.23
N LEU A 216 8.64 6.75 2.84
CA LEU A 216 9.95 6.53 2.23
C LEU A 216 9.85 5.64 0.98
N ALA A 217 9.01 4.60 0.99
CA ALA A 217 8.81 3.71 -0.15
C ALA A 217 8.28 4.48 -1.37
N PHE A 218 7.25 5.33 -1.19
CA PHE A 218 6.76 6.20 -2.25
C PHE A 218 7.80 7.22 -2.72
N ALA A 219 8.62 7.76 -1.81
CA ALA A 219 9.70 8.68 -2.18
C ALA A 219 10.78 8.00 -3.02
N ILE A 220 11.16 6.76 -2.66
CA ILE A 220 12.08 5.93 -3.44
C ILE A 220 11.47 5.62 -4.80
N GLU A 221 10.21 5.15 -4.85
CA GLU A 221 9.49 4.89 -6.11
C GLU A 221 9.49 6.12 -7.04
N ALA A 222 9.17 7.30 -6.52
CA ALA A 222 9.18 8.53 -7.29
C ALA A 222 10.58 8.86 -7.86
N LEU A 223 11.63 8.71 -7.04
CA LEU A 223 13.01 8.91 -7.49
C LEU A 223 13.40 7.89 -8.56
N LEU A 224 13.03 6.62 -8.39
CA LEU A 224 13.29 5.58 -9.36
C LEU A 224 12.66 5.92 -10.69
N ILE A 225 11.38 6.28 -10.71
CA ILE A 225 10.68 6.65 -11.95
C ILE A 225 11.37 7.81 -12.65
N ILE A 226 11.76 8.86 -11.91
CA ILE A 226 12.49 10.01 -12.49
C ILE A 226 13.77 9.58 -13.20
N PHE A 227 14.57 8.70 -12.58
CA PHE A 227 15.80 8.17 -13.17
C PHE A 227 15.55 7.05 -14.19
N HIS A 228 14.34 6.51 -14.24
CA HIS A 228 13.89 5.49 -15.19
C HIS A 228 13.26 6.10 -16.45
N LEU A 229 13.06 7.42 -16.54
CA LEU A 229 12.50 8.07 -17.73
C LEU A 229 13.45 7.96 -18.94
N LYS A 230 13.27 6.89 -19.72
CA LYS A 230 14.00 6.61 -20.96
C LYS A 230 13.06 5.98 -22.00
N GLY A 231 13.60 5.66 -23.17
CA GLY A 231 12.86 4.96 -24.22
C GLY A 231 12.07 5.87 -25.16
N SER A 232 11.04 5.30 -25.80
CA SER A 232 10.17 6.00 -26.75
C SER A 232 9.38 7.13 -26.09
N ASP A 233 8.80 8.03 -26.89
CA ASP A 233 7.94 9.10 -26.35
C ASP A 233 6.76 8.52 -25.55
N VAL A 234 6.17 7.41 -26.00
CA VAL A 234 5.07 6.74 -25.31
C VAL A 234 5.54 6.15 -23.98
N GLU A 235 6.67 5.43 -23.98
CA GLU A 235 7.29 4.87 -22.78
C GLU A 235 7.62 5.95 -21.75
N ARG A 236 8.22 7.07 -22.17
CA ARG A 236 8.49 8.19 -21.27
C ARG A 236 7.20 8.76 -20.69
N ARG A 237 6.18 9.00 -21.53
CA ARG A 237 4.93 9.63 -21.09
C ARG A 237 4.12 8.76 -20.15
N VAL A 238 4.08 7.44 -20.35
CA VAL A 238 3.37 6.55 -19.40
C VAL A 238 4.01 6.56 -18.01
N HIS A 239 5.34 6.62 -17.94
CA HIS A 239 6.08 6.70 -16.68
C HIS A 239 6.01 8.10 -16.03
N GLU A 240 6.00 9.18 -16.82
CA GLU A 240 5.72 10.53 -16.30
C GLU A 240 4.33 10.61 -15.67
N LEU A 241 3.32 10.00 -16.29
CA LEU A 241 1.97 9.91 -15.75
C LEU A 241 1.91 9.03 -14.49
N LEU A 242 2.67 7.94 -14.45
CA LEU A 242 2.82 7.11 -13.26
C LEU A 242 3.40 7.91 -12.09
N LEU A 243 4.43 8.73 -12.34
CA LEU A 243 5.03 9.61 -11.32
C LEU A 243 3.99 10.52 -10.65
N ILE A 244 3.00 11.01 -11.39
CA ILE A 244 1.90 11.82 -10.83
C ILE A 244 1.10 11.00 -9.82
N THR A 245 0.73 9.76 -10.17
CA THR A 245 -0.03 8.88 -9.27
C THR A 245 0.76 8.54 -8.00
N VAL A 246 2.05 8.26 -8.13
CA VAL A 246 2.99 8.01 -7.02
C VAL A 246 3.09 9.22 -6.11
N PHE A 247 3.19 10.43 -6.68
CA PHE A 247 3.23 11.66 -5.90
C PHE A 247 1.94 11.88 -5.09
N VAL A 248 0.77 11.65 -5.71
CA VAL A 248 -0.52 11.70 -5.01
C VAL A 248 -0.58 10.67 -3.88
N GLY A 249 -0.09 9.44 -4.12
CA GLY A 249 0.08 8.40 -3.10
C GLY A 249 0.96 8.84 -1.93
N ALA A 250 2.12 9.44 -2.22
CA ALA A 250 3.05 9.96 -1.22
C ALA A 250 2.43 11.06 -0.34
N VAL A 251 1.69 11.99 -0.96
CA VAL A 251 0.95 13.04 -0.25
C VAL A 251 -0.13 12.44 0.64
N ALA A 252 -0.91 11.49 0.12
CA ALA A 252 -1.95 10.82 0.89
C ALA A 252 -1.36 10.03 2.07
N ALA A 253 -0.27 9.28 1.86
CA ALA A 253 0.45 8.57 2.90
C ALA A 253 1.00 9.52 3.97
N THR A 254 1.50 10.69 3.58
CA THR A 254 1.94 11.74 4.50
C THR A 254 0.76 12.31 5.31
N CYS A 255 -0.40 12.53 4.68
CA CYS A 255 -1.61 12.95 5.39
C CYS A 255 -2.07 11.89 6.40
N VAL A 256 -1.99 10.60 6.04
CA VAL A 256 -2.27 9.50 6.97
C VAL A 256 -1.24 9.47 8.10
N PHE A 257 0.04 9.65 7.82
CA PHE A 257 1.07 9.73 8.86
C PHE A 257 0.82 10.87 9.87
N ARG A 258 0.47 12.06 9.38
CA ARG A 258 0.18 13.23 10.23
C ARG A 258 -1.16 13.14 10.94
N SER A 259 -2.10 12.38 10.39
CA SER A 259 -3.45 12.22 10.92
C SER A 259 -3.93 10.80 10.68
N PRO A 260 -3.40 9.79 11.42
CA PRO A 260 -3.70 8.35 11.20
C PRO A 260 -5.18 8.01 11.37
N GLN A 261 -5.89 8.94 11.96
CA GLN A 261 -7.24 8.89 12.41
C GLN A 261 -8.23 9.50 11.40
N SER A 262 -7.73 10.17 10.36
CA SER A 262 -8.53 10.80 9.30
C SER A 262 -9.07 9.75 8.33
N VAL A 263 -10.39 9.56 8.33
CA VAL A 263 -11.09 8.72 7.34
C VAL A 263 -10.84 9.24 5.93
N ALA A 264 -10.91 10.57 5.74
CA ALA A 264 -10.71 11.19 4.44
C ALA A 264 -9.31 10.93 3.88
N ALA A 265 -8.26 11.09 4.70
CA ALA A 265 -6.89 10.83 4.26
C ALA A 265 -6.69 9.39 3.80
N ARG A 266 -7.26 8.42 4.53
CA ARG A 266 -7.18 6.99 4.16
C ARG A 266 -8.02 6.64 2.94
N VAL A 267 -9.17 7.29 2.74
CA VAL A 267 -9.98 7.13 1.53
C VAL A 267 -9.24 7.68 0.30
N VAL A 268 -8.58 8.84 0.43
CA VAL A 268 -7.74 9.39 -0.63
C VAL A 268 -6.54 8.48 -0.91
N MET A 269 -5.90 7.94 0.13
CA MET A 269 -4.80 6.98 -0.03
C MET A 269 -5.27 5.72 -0.78
N ALA A 270 -6.45 5.19 -0.45
CA ALA A 270 -7.01 4.04 -1.15
C ALA A 270 -7.29 4.34 -2.63
N TRP A 271 -7.85 5.51 -2.94
CA TRP A 271 -8.07 5.95 -4.32
C TRP A 271 -6.76 6.10 -5.10
N ALA A 272 -5.73 6.68 -4.47
CA ALA A 272 -4.41 6.84 -5.09
C ALA A 272 -3.76 5.48 -5.40
N LEU A 273 -3.81 4.53 -4.46
CA LEU A 273 -3.31 3.17 -4.64
C LEU A 273 -4.07 2.40 -5.74
N LEU A 274 -5.41 2.54 -5.79
CA LEU A 274 -6.22 1.95 -6.85
C LEU A 274 -5.80 2.50 -8.21
N THR A 275 -5.75 3.83 -8.35
CA THR A 275 -5.37 4.52 -9.60
C THR A 275 -3.95 4.14 -10.04
N GLN A 276 -2.99 4.14 -9.12
CA GLN A 276 -1.61 3.73 -9.41
C GLN A 276 -1.57 2.27 -9.87
N GLY A 277 -2.31 1.37 -9.20
CA GLY A 277 -2.35 -0.05 -9.53
C GLY A 277 -3.00 -0.34 -10.89
N THR A 278 -4.17 0.25 -11.16
CA THR A 278 -4.89 0.10 -12.43
C THR A 278 -4.10 0.71 -13.58
N TRP A 279 -3.42 1.85 -13.35
CA TRP A 279 -2.51 2.44 -14.31
C TRP A 279 -1.31 1.54 -14.60
N PHE A 280 -0.63 0.98 -13.58
CA PHE A 280 0.48 0.03 -13.77
C PHE A 280 0.09 -1.16 -14.66
N VAL A 281 -1.08 -1.76 -14.41
CA VAL A 281 -1.61 -2.84 -15.25
C VAL A 281 -1.79 -2.35 -16.70
N HIS A 282 -2.35 -1.15 -16.89
CA HIS A 282 -2.57 -0.58 -18.21
C HIS A 282 -1.25 -0.27 -18.95
N ILE A 283 -0.23 0.25 -18.26
CA ILE A 283 1.13 0.42 -18.82
C ILE A 283 1.64 -0.91 -19.37
N GLY A 284 1.45 -2.01 -18.63
CA GLY A 284 1.80 -3.34 -19.10
C GLY A 284 1.20 -3.67 -20.47
N PHE A 285 -0.09 -3.38 -20.67
CA PHE A 285 -0.76 -3.57 -21.95
C PHE A 285 -0.29 -2.59 -23.04
N ILE A 286 -0.05 -1.32 -22.69
CA ILE A 286 0.41 -0.30 -23.64
C ILE A 286 1.80 -0.68 -24.19
N LEU A 287 2.73 -1.06 -23.32
CA LEU A 287 4.12 -1.32 -23.69
C LEU A 287 4.35 -2.74 -24.22
N TYR A 288 3.61 -3.74 -23.74
CA TYR A 288 3.88 -5.16 -24.04
C TYR A 288 2.68 -5.93 -24.61
N GLY A 289 1.54 -5.29 -24.81
CA GLY A 289 0.33 -5.93 -25.35
C GLY A 289 0.38 -6.20 -26.85
N GLY A 290 1.42 -5.71 -27.55
CA GLY A 290 1.60 -5.92 -29.00
C GLY A 290 0.56 -5.20 -29.86
N VAL A 291 -0.10 -4.16 -29.35
CA VAL A 291 -1.17 -3.45 -30.07
C VAL A 291 -0.62 -2.19 -30.74
N SER A 292 -0.61 -2.17 -32.07
CA SER A 292 0.04 -1.13 -32.89
C SER A 292 -0.57 0.27 -32.80
N HIS A 293 -1.71 0.46 -32.12
CA HIS A 293 -2.30 1.79 -31.95
C HIS A 293 -1.61 2.61 -30.85
N TRP A 294 -0.76 1.97 -30.04
CA TRP A 294 0.06 2.65 -29.04
C TRP A 294 1.36 3.22 -29.63
N ASP A 295 1.57 3.11 -30.94
CA ASP A 295 2.75 3.66 -31.61
C ASP A 295 2.55 5.11 -32.05
N GLY A 296 3.60 5.92 -31.89
CA GLY A 296 3.69 7.26 -32.44
C GLY A 296 3.08 8.38 -31.57
N PRO A 297 3.11 9.63 -32.08
CA PRO A 297 2.82 10.83 -31.28
C PRO A 297 1.33 10.97 -30.88
N LEU A 298 0.41 10.42 -31.69
CA LEU A 298 -1.02 10.46 -31.38
C LEU A 298 -1.36 9.58 -30.17
N ALA A 299 -0.72 8.41 -30.05
CA ALA A 299 -0.85 7.54 -28.89
C ALA A 299 -0.42 8.26 -27.60
N ALA A 300 0.73 8.96 -27.65
CA ALA A 300 1.24 9.73 -26.51
C ALA A 300 0.26 10.82 -26.03
N MET A 301 -0.49 11.44 -26.95
CA MET A 301 -1.53 12.44 -26.61
C MET A 301 -2.77 11.84 -25.95
N MET A 302 -3.05 10.55 -26.17
CA MET A 302 -4.19 9.86 -25.56
C MET A 302 -3.91 9.38 -24.13
N LEU A 303 -2.65 9.19 -23.75
CA LEU A 303 -2.27 8.66 -22.43
C LEU A 303 -2.87 9.43 -21.24
N PRO A 304 -2.91 10.78 -21.21
CA PRO A 304 -3.55 11.51 -20.12
C PRO A 304 -5.07 11.29 -20.06
N VAL A 305 -5.72 11.04 -21.21
CA VAL A 305 -7.16 10.72 -21.27
C VAL A 305 -7.41 9.35 -20.64
N GLU A 306 -6.56 8.37 -20.95
CA GLU A 306 -6.64 7.03 -20.36
C GLU A 306 -6.40 7.05 -18.85
N LEU A 307 -5.36 7.75 -18.37
CA LEU A 307 -5.16 7.93 -16.93
C LEU A 307 -6.36 8.62 -16.28
N GLY A 308 -6.92 9.65 -16.93
CA GLY A 308 -8.12 10.34 -16.47
C GLY A 308 -9.32 9.40 -16.34
N ALA A 309 -9.49 8.45 -17.26
CA ALA A 309 -10.54 7.43 -17.18
C ALA A 309 -10.36 6.53 -15.95
N HIS A 310 -9.13 6.05 -15.68
CA HIS A 310 -8.81 5.28 -14.46
C HIS A 310 -9.14 6.08 -13.19
N MET A 311 -8.67 7.33 -13.10
CA MET A 311 -8.94 8.21 -11.96
C MET A 311 -10.44 8.40 -11.69
N LEU A 312 -11.24 8.55 -12.75
CA LEU A 312 -12.70 8.71 -12.66
C LEU A 312 -13.40 7.42 -12.23
N VAL A 313 -13.04 6.28 -12.83
CA VAL A 313 -13.63 4.98 -12.50
C VAL A 313 -13.29 4.59 -11.06
N ASP A 314 -12.02 4.65 -10.67
CA ASP A 314 -11.59 4.35 -9.31
C ASP A 314 -12.18 5.32 -8.29
N GLY A 315 -12.27 6.60 -8.65
CA GLY A 315 -12.94 7.64 -7.85
C GLY A 315 -14.43 7.34 -7.64
N LEU A 316 -15.14 6.91 -8.69
CA LEU A 316 -16.55 6.53 -8.61
C LEU A 316 -16.76 5.29 -7.75
N VAL A 317 -15.89 4.27 -7.88
CA VAL A 317 -15.92 3.08 -7.02
C VAL A 317 -15.75 3.48 -5.56
N VAL A 318 -14.71 4.26 -5.24
CA VAL A 318 -14.44 4.74 -3.88
C VAL A 318 -15.61 5.56 -3.32
N ALA A 319 -16.14 6.51 -4.11
CA ALA A 319 -17.26 7.36 -3.72
C ALA A 319 -18.53 6.54 -3.46
N THR A 320 -18.83 5.56 -4.31
CA THR A 320 -20.01 4.70 -4.19
C THR A 320 -19.94 3.87 -2.91
N VAL A 321 -18.80 3.23 -2.62
CA VAL A 321 -18.63 2.41 -1.41
C VAL A 321 -18.65 3.30 -0.17
N ALA A 322 -18.03 4.48 -0.20
CA ALA A 322 -18.07 5.44 0.90
C ALA A 322 -19.49 5.97 1.18
N ALA A 323 -20.23 6.36 0.14
CA ALA A 323 -21.61 6.82 0.26
C ALA A 323 -22.53 5.72 0.83
N GLY A 324 -22.42 4.49 0.32
CA GLY A 324 -23.16 3.33 0.86
C GLY A 324 -22.86 3.12 2.35
N THR A 325 -21.59 3.25 2.75
CA THR A 325 -21.15 3.19 4.14
C THR A 325 -21.80 4.28 4.99
N MET A 326 -21.83 5.53 4.52
CA MET A 326 -22.48 6.63 5.23
C MET A 326 -23.99 6.41 5.40
N VAL A 327 -24.68 5.93 4.37
CA VAL A 327 -26.11 5.58 4.43
C VAL A 327 -26.36 4.47 5.47
N LEU A 328 -25.54 3.43 5.48
CA LEU A 328 -25.64 2.35 6.47
C LEU A 328 -25.40 2.86 7.89
N ARG A 329 -24.44 3.77 8.08
CA ARG A 329 -24.17 4.41 9.37
C ARG A 329 -25.38 5.25 9.83
N ALA A 330 -25.95 6.07 8.94
CA ALA A 330 -27.13 6.88 9.24
C ALA A 330 -28.34 6.00 9.62
N ARG A 331 -28.59 4.91 8.88
CA ARG A 331 -29.66 3.94 9.19
C ARG A 331 -29.46 3.25 10.54
N ARG A 332 -28.21 2.94 10.91
CA ARG A 332 -27.91 2.36 12.23
C ARG A 332 -28.10 3.38 13.37
N ALA A 333 -27.73 4.63 13.14
CA ALA A 333 -27.96 5.70 14.10
C ALA A 333 -29.46 5.95 14.31
N GLY A 334 -30.25 6.01 13.23
CA GLY A 334 -31.70 6.16 13.29
C GLY A 334 -32.39 5.03 14.04
N ARG A 335 -31.99 3.77 13.82
CA ARG A 335 -32.53 2.61 14.56
C ARG A 335 -32.29 2.69 16.07
N ARG A 336 -31.12 3.19 16.51
CA ARG A 336 -30.82 3.38 17.94
C ARG A 336 -31.68 4.48 18.59
N LEU A 337 -32.09 5.47 17.82
CA LEU A 337 -33.00 6.52 18.29
C LEU A 337 -34.47 6.06 18.28
N ALA A 338 -34.82 5.13 17.39
CA ALA A 338 -36.17 4.58 17.24
C ALA A 338 -36.46 3.40 18.18
N GLU A 339 -35.44 2.73 18.73
CA GLU A 339 -35.66 1.78 19.82
C GLU A 339 -36.32 2.55 20.97
N PRO A 340 -37.61 2.29 21.26
CA PRO A 340 -38.26 2.95 22.39
C PRO A 340 -37.39 2.67 23.59
N VAL A 341 -37.12 3.69 24.41
CA VAL A 341 -36.54 3.50 25.74
C VAL A 341 -37.52 2.59 26.45
N SER A 342 -37.33 1.27 26.32
CA SER A 342 -38.22 0.31 26.94
C SER A 342 -38.11 0.64 28.42
N ALA A 343 -39.26 0.93 29.00
CA ALA A 343 -39.43 1.43 30.37
C ALA A 343 -39.04 0.37 31.43
N GLY A 344 -38.11 -0.52 31.09
CA GLY A 344 -37.63 -1.66 31.87
C GLY A 344 -36.44 -1.36 32.79
N HIS A 345 -35.81 -0.18 32.71
CA HIS A 345 -35.13 0.35 33.89
C HIS A 345 -36.21 0.86 34.83
N SER A 346 -36.80 -0.08 35.58
CA SER A 346 -37.67 0.17 36.71
C SER A 346 -37.14 1.36 37.49
N ALA A 347 -38.02 2.31 37.84
CA ALA A 347 -37.66 3.46 38.67
C ALA A 347 -36.89 3.08 39.96
N LYS A 348 -36.96 1.80 40.39
CA LYS A 348 -36.14 1.21 41.46
C LYS A 348 -34.63 1.25 41.20
N ASP A 349 -34.14 1.05 39.98
CA ASP A 349 -32.69 1.01 39.70
C ASP A 349 -32.06 2.42 39.73
N ARG A 350 -32.87 3.47 39.44
CA ARG A 350 -32.43 4.87 39.63
C ARG A 350 -32.40 5.31 41.09
N GLN A 351 -33.19 4.66 41.96
CA GLN A 351 -33.14 4.94 43.40
C GLN A 351 -31.88 4.32 44.04
N GLY A 352 -31.50 3.09 43.67
CA GLY A 352 -30.27 2.45 44.16
C GLY A 352 -29.00 3.23 43.82
N ALA A 353 -28.88 3.75 42.59
CA ALA A 353 -27.72 4.54 42.16
C ALA A 353 -27.61 5.90 42.89
N LYS A 354 -28.75 6.51 43.27
CA LYS A 354 -28.76 7.74 44.08
C LYS A 354 -28.32 7.48 45.53
N TYR A 355 -28.63 6.30 46.10
CA TYR A 355 -28.22 5.95 47.46
C TYR A 355 -26.72 5.64 47.58
N CYS A 356 -26.07 5.09 46.54
CA CYS A 356 -24.62 4.91 46.54
C CYS A 356 -23.83 6.23 46.38
N ALA A 357 -24.38 7.22 45.67
CA ALA A 357 -23.73 8.52 45.50
C ALA A 357 -23.86 9.46 46.71
N LEU A 358 -24.73 9.13 47.68
CA LEU A 358 -24.91 9.89 48.93
C LEU A 358 -24.14 9.27 50.12
N ARG A 359 -23.43 8.16 49.90
CA ARG A 359 -22.70 7.41 50.94
C ARG A 359 -21.17 7.42 50.74
N ALA A 360 -20.69 8.08 49.69
CA ALA A 360 -19.31 8.51 49.49
C ALA A 360 -19.26 10.02 49.65
#